data_AF-A0A9P7GFZ3-F1
#
_entry.id   AF-A0A9P7GFZ3-F1
#
_cell.length_a   1.000
_cell.length_b   1.000
_cell.length_c   1.000
_cell.angle_alpha   90.00
_cell.angle_beta   90.00
_cell.angle_gamma   90.00
#
_symmetry.space_group_name_H-M   'P 1'
#
loop_
_entity.id
_entity.type
_entity.pdbx_description
1 polymer ?
#
loop_
_entity_poly.entity_id
_entity_poly.type
_entity_poly.pdbx_seq_one_letter_code
_entity_poly.pdbx_strand_id
1 'polypeptide(L)'
;MSDTSGSTSPASSTSTLPSSLPSPELKNLSLEPTAVSEEDKAEALRLKGEANKAFTSHDFPSAASLYSQSIDQNPNEPTVWCNRAYTRMKLEEYGYALSDATRAIQLDPRYVKAYYRRATCYMQILKPQSAVADFKKILAIEPKNESVRAQLVSTQKLIRKIEFEKAIEVEGEKSPVDRCHEIIAEGQILQRLFSYFDPLNPSAPGGCDVEKTYAGPKLAQEDGKFKITLEFIKAMIEWFKEGKMLPKRYVWEIVLGAHEQFANTDSLINVDLKDGVTCDVIGDVHGQFYDMLHLFSLTGEPNEKHYLLMNGDLVDRGSWSIEVILTAFAYKWLYPNYMFINRGNHETKDMNRTYGFEGEAKHKHGEMSYKLFAHVFTTLPLATLVSATKAPVKNVGRPQPPILSPQGLKRYFVVHGGLFSKDEVTLEDIRKIDRIGRQPGQDGLMCELLWTDPQDAPGRGPSKRGVGIAFGPDVTRRWCTLNGVSGIIRSHEVRQDGYQVEHDGLCTTVFSAPNYVDQGGNKGAFIRIDAAGTQQYFQYEAMPHPPLKPMAYVQGGLGSMFM
;
A
#
# COMPACT_ATOMS: atom_id res chain seq x y z
N MET A 1 13.98 -45.42 -51.50
CA MET A 1 15.40 -45.73 -51.36
C MET A 1 16.00 -44.69 -50.43
N SER A 2 16.78 -45.18 -49.46
CA SER A 2 17.48 -44.42 -48.42
C SER A 2 18.38 -43.34 -48.99
N ASP A 3 18.54 -42.22 -48.29
CA ASP A 3 19.83 -41.89 -47.67
C ASP A 3 19.78 -40.70 -46.70
N THR A 4 20.80 -40.69 -45.85
CA THR A 4 20.94 -40.20 -44.48
C THR A 4 21.50 -38.78 -44.29
N SER A 5 21.57 -38.39 -43.00
CA SER A 5 22.32 -37.29 -42.33
C SER A 5 21.57 -35.96 -42.21
N GLY A 6 21.43 -35.29 -41.06
CA GLY A 6 21.99 -35.43 -39.71
C GLY A 6 22.28 -34.02 -39.16
N SER A 7 21.68 -33.58 -38.05
CA SER A 7 22.17 -32.46 -37.21
C SER A 7 21.23 -32.14 -36.02
N THR A 8 21.59 -32.66 -34.85
CA THR A 8 21.58 -32.06 -33.49
C THR A 8 20.58 -30.95 -33.12
N SER A 9 19.73 -31.25 -32.14
CA SER A 9 19.10 -30.30 -31.21
C SER A 9 19.91 -30.22 -29.90
N PRO A 10 19.90 -29.06 -29.22
CA PRO A 10 19.78 -29.05 -27.78
C PRO A 10 18.51 -28.28 -27.38
N ALA A 11 17.59 -28.97 -26.71
CA ALA A 11 16.50 -28.35 -25.99
C ALA A 11 17.07 -27.71 -24.71
N SER A 12 17.02 -26.38 -24.61
CA SER A 12 17.18 -25.68 -23.34
C SER A 12 15.81 -25.60 -22.66
N SER A 13 15.55 -26.51 -21.74
CA SER A 13 14.44 -26.42 -20.80
C SER A 13 14.75 -25.36 -19.74
N THR A 14 14.33 -24.12 -19.98
CA THR A 14 14.17 -23.14 -18.91
C THR A 14 12.88 -23.45 -18.17
N SER A 15 13.01 -24.09 -17.00
CA SER A 15 11.89 -24.27 -16.07
C SER A 15 11.53 -22.92 -15.47
N THR A 16 10.52 -22.28 -16.05
CA THR A 16 9.79 -21.19 -15.40
C THR A 16 9.03 -21.77 -14.22
N LEU A 17 9.43 -21.43 -12.99
CA LEU A 17 8.60 -21.63 -11.81
C LEU A 17 7.31 -20.82 -11.98
N PRO A 18 6.11 -21.39 -11.75
CA PRO A 18 4.89 -20.63 -11.79
C PRO A 18 4.85 -19.65 -10.60
N SER A 19 4.73 -18.37 -10.90
CA SER A 19 4.17 -17.38 -9.99
C SER A 19 2.74 -17.79 -9.63
N SER A 20 2.42 -17.70 -8.33
CA SER A 20 1.12 -17.99 -7.68
C SER A 20 0.52 -19.38 -7.93
N LEU A 21 0.56 -20.21 -6.87
CA LEU A 21 -0.30 -21.40 -6.78
C LEU A 21 -1.77 -20.99 -6.76
N PRO A 22 -2.68 -21.75 -7.39
CA PRO A 22 -4.09 -21.44 -7.39
C PRO A 22 -4.67 -21.48 -5.96
N SER A 23 -5.46 -20.46 -5.63
CA SER A 23 -6.28 -20.42 -4.42
C SER A 23 -7.21 -21.64 -4.39
N PRO A 24 -7.25 -22.44 -3.31
CA PRO A 24 -8.22 -23.53 -3.21
C PRO A 24 -9.63 -22.94 -3.12
N GLU A 25 -10.54 -23.41 -3.96
CA GLU A 25 -11.98 -23.23 -3.73
C GLU A 25 -12.34 -23.77 -2.34
N LEU A 26 -12.87 -22.90 -1.47
CA LEU A 26 -13.55 -23.34 -0.26
C LEU A 26 -14.88 -23.98 -0.66
N LYS A 27 -14.83 -25.25 -1.10
CA LYS A 27 -16.00 -26.13 -0.97
C LYS A 27 -16.36 -26.18 0.51
N ASN A 28 -17.65 -26.05 0.83
CA ASN A 28 -18.17 -26.32 2.17
C ASN A 28 -17.77 -27.74 2.59
N LEU A 29 -16.64 -27.85 3.27
CA LEU A 29 -16.08 -29.12 3.72
C LEU A 29 -16.89 -29.57 4.93
N SER A 30 -17.58 -30.69 4.75
CA SER A 30 -18.21 -31.47 5.81
C SER A 30 -17.26 -31.63 6.99
N LEU A 31 -17.80 -31.51 8.20
CA LEU A 31 -17.09 -31.60 9.48
C LEU A 31 -16.57 -33.01 9.82
N GLU A 32 -16.80 -33.99 8.96
CA GLU A 32 -16.33 -35.35 9.18
C GLU A 32 -14.85 -35.50 8.75
N PRO A 33 -14.02 -36.19 9.56
CA PRO A 33 -12.65 -36.52 9.16
C PRO A 33 -12.68 -37.22 7.81
N THR A 34 -11.98 -36.67 6.83
CA THR A 34 -11.86 -37.31 5.53
C THR A 34 -11.12 -38.62 5.73
N ALA A 35 -11.59 -39.73 5.16
CA ALA A 35 -10.86 -40.98 5.20
C ALA A 35 -9.57 -40.81 4.37
N VAL A 36 -8.41 -40.94 5.02
CA VAL A 36 -7.08 -40.76 4.42
C VAL A 36 -6.30 -42.07 4.56
N SER A 37 -5.67 -42.53 3.48
CA SER A 37 -4.90 -43.79 3.49
C SER A 37 -3.62 -43.66 4.32
N GLU A 38 -3.03 -44.78 4.74
CA GLU A 38 -1.74 -44.75 5.45
C GLU A 38 -0.59 -44.26 4.54
N GLU A 39 -0.69 -44.47 3.23
CA GLU A 39 0.26 -43.96 2.24
C GLU A 39 0.20 -42.43 2.16
N ASP A 40 -1.01 -41.87 2.05
CA ASP A 40 -1.20 -40.41 2.02
C ASP A 40 -0.76 -39.76 3.34
N LYS A 41 -0.96 -40.43 4.49
CA LYS A 41 -0.44 -39.96 5.79
C LYS A 41 1.08 -39.94 5.83
N ALA A 42 1.73 -40.98 5.30
CA ALA A 42 3.19 -41.06 5.25
C ALA A 42 3.77 -39.97 4.32
N GLU A 43 3.15 -39.76 3.17
CA GLU A 43 3.54 -38.72 2.23
C GLU A 43 3.30 -37.31 2.79
N ALA A 44 2.15 -37.08 3.43
CA ALA A 44 1.87 -35.83 4.14
C ALA A 44 2.94 -35.52 5.20
N LEU A 45 3.40 -36.55 5.93
CA LEU A 45 4.46 -36.41 6.94
C LEU A 45 5.82 -36.08 6.31
N ARG A 46 6.16 -36.69 5.16
CA ARG A 46 7.37 -36.38 4.39
C ARG A 46 7.36 -34.92 3.93
N LEU A 47 6.27 -34.48 3.28
CA LEU A 47 6.08 -33.12 2.79
C LEU A 47 6.13 -32.09 3.93
N LYS A 48 5.50 -32.38 5.07
CA LYS A 48 5.60 -31.55 6.29
C LYS A 48 7.05 -31.45 6.77
N GLY A 49 7.82 -32.54 6.71
CA GLY A 49 9.24 -32.54 7.06
C GLY A 49 10.08 -31.62 6.17
N GLU A 50 9.81 -31.62 4.86
CA GLU A 50 10.45 -30.73 3.88
C GLU A 50 10.02 -29.28 4.07
N ALA A 51 8.74 -29.03 4.32
CA ALA A 51 8.22 -27.71 4.63
C ALA A 51 8.88 -27.12 5.89
N ASN A 52 9.08 -27.93 6.94
CA ASN A 52 9.81 -27.50 8.14
C ASN A 52 11.26 -27.10 7.81
N LYS A 53 11.95 -27.86 6.94
CA LYS A 53 13.32 -27.53 6.51
C LYS A 53 13.36 -26.21 5.74
N ALA A 54 12.48 -26.05 4.74
CA ALA A 54 12.35 -24.80 3.99
C ALA A 54 12.06 -23.61 4.92
N PHE A 55 11.16 -23.78 5.88
CA PHE A 55 10.85 -22.76 6.88
C PHE A 55 12.09 -22.38 7.71
N THR A 56 12.87 -23.34 8.19
CA THR A 56 14.11 -23.05 8.96
C THR A 56 15.19 -22.38 8.10
N SER A 57 15.21 -22.64 6.80
CA SER A 57 16.06 -21.96 5.82
C SER A 57 15.53 -20.59 5.40
N HIS A 58 14.45 -20.10 6.02
CA HIS A 58 13.77 -18.84 5.70
C HIS A 58 13.20 -18.78 4.27
N ASP A 59 13.07 -19.92 3.60
CA ASP A 59 12.35 -20.05 2.33
C ASP A 59 10.85 -20.26 2.62
N PHE A 60 10.20 -19.16 3.04
CA PHE A 60 8.79 -19.16 3.41
C PHE A 60 7.84 -19.45 2.24
N PRO A 61 8.07 -18.97 0.99
CA PRO A 61 7.24 -19.32 -0.15
C PRO A 61 7.23 -20.84 -0.42
N SER A 62 8.40 -21.47 -0.48
CA SER A 62 8.48 -22.93 -0.68
C SER A 62 7.88 -23.68 0.50
N ALA A 63 8.10 -23.22 1.73
CA ALA A 63 7.48 -23.83 2.92
C ALA A 63 5.95 -23.79 2.85
N ALA A 64 5.36 -22.66 2.45
CA ALA A 64 3.91 -22.53 2.31
C ALA A 64 3.34 -23.46 1.24
N SER A 65 4.04 -23.61 0.11
CA SER A 65 3.70 -24.57 -0.95
C SER A 65 3.73 -26.01 -0.43
N LEU A 66 4.83 -26.42 0.20
CA LEU A 66 5.01 -27.78 0.72
C LEU A 66 4.00 -28.11 1.83
N TYR A 67 3.68 -27.16 2.71
CA TYR A 67 2.61 -27.36 3.69
C TYR A 67 1.24 -27.50 3.02
N SER A 68 0.99 -26.81 1.90
CA SER A 68 -0.26 -26.96 1.16
C SER A 68 -0.37 -28.35 0.53
N GLN A 69 0.70 -28.83 -0.11
CA GLN A 69 0.76 -30.21 -0.62
C GLN A 69 0.56 -31.23 0.51
N SER A 70 1.17 -31.01 1.68
CA SER A 70 0.99 -31.87 2.86
C SER A 70 -0.47 -31.90 3.34
N ILE A 71 -1.15 -30.75 3.32
CA ILE A 71 -2.58 -30.64 3.66
C ILE A 71 -3.46 -31.34 2.62
N ASP A 72 -3.13 -31.24 1.34
CA ASP A 72 -3.87 -31.91 0.27
C ASP A 72 -3.83 -33.44 0.43
N GLN A 73 -2.71 -33.98 0.93
CA GLN A 73 -2.57 -35.40 1.26
C GLN A 73 -3.29 -35.78 2.57
N ASN A 74 -3.15 -34.97 3.63
CA ASN A 74 -3.81 -35.22 4.91
C ASN A 74 -4.34 -33.93 5.55
N PRO A 75 -5.62 -33.58 5.34
CA PRO A 75 -6.21 -32.35 5.86
C PRO A 75 -6.60 -32.44 7.34
N ASN A 76 -6.47 -33.61 7.99
CA ASN A 76 -6.93 -33.84 9.37
C ASN A 76 -5.87 -33.53 10.43
N GLU A 77 -4.63 -33.26 10.04
CA GLU A 77 -3.52 -33.03 10.97
C GLU A 77 -3.46 -31.55 11.43
N PRO A 78 -3.81 -31.20 12.68
CA PRO A 78 -3.87 -29.80 13.11
C PRO A 78 -2.51 -29.08 13.05
N THR A 79 -1.40 -29.82 13.24
CA THR A 79 -0.07 -29.20 13.28
C THR A 79 0.37 -28.62 11.94
N VAL A 80 -0.03 -29.22 10.81
CA VAL A 80 0.34 -28.74 9.47
C VAL A 80 -0.37 -27.42 9.15
N TRP A 81 -1.66 -27.32 9.42
CA TRP A 81 -2.44 -26.08 9.30
C TRP A 81 -1.84 -24.96 10.14
N CYS A 82 -1.53 -25.28 11.39
CA CYS A 82 -0.95 -24.31 12.31
C CYS A 82 0.42 -23.83 11.79
N ASN A 83 1.28 -24.74 11.31
CA ASN A 83 2.61 -24.38 10.79
C ASN A 83 2.52 -23.57 9.50
N ARG A 84 1.57 -23.89 8.61
CA ARG A 84 1.28 -23.07 7.44
C ARG A 84 0.79 -21.68 7.84
N ALA A 85 -0.07 -21.58 8.86
CA ALA A 85 -0.50 -20.28 9.39
C ALA A 85 0.70 -19.42 9.82
N TYR A 86 1.67 -20.01 10.52
CA TYR A 86 2.88 -19.28 10.92
C TYR A 86 3.75 -18.87 9.73
N THR A 87 3.87 -19.74 8.73
CA THR A 87 4.58 -19.44 7.49
C THR A 87 3.90 -18.27 6.75
N ARG A 88 2.57 -18.30 6.66
CA ARG A 88 1.77 -17.23 6.07
C ARG A 88 1.87 -15.91 6.83
N MET A 89 1.97 -15.96 8.17
CA MET A 89 2.28 -14.75 8.96
C MET A 89 3.65 -14.17 8.61
N LYS A 90 4.66 -15.00 8.31
CA LYS A 90 5.98 -14.54 7.85
C LYS A 90 5.94 -13.94 6.44
N LEU A 91 4.97 -14.35 5.63
CA LEU A 91 4.66 -13.76 4.33
C LEU A 91 3.64 -12.60 4.40
N GLU A 92 3.24 -12.19 5.62
CA GLU A 92 2.21 -11.17 5.87
C GLU A 92 0.82 -11.49 5.27
N GLU A 93 0.54 -12.75 4.97
CA GLU A 93 -0.75 -13.28 4.51
C GLU A 93 -1.69 -13.55 5.71
N TYR A 94 -1.96 -12.53 6.52
CA TYR A 94 -2.64 -12.68 7.81
C TYR A 94 -4.08 -13.23 7.71
N GLY A 95 -4.79 -12.96 6.61
CA GLY A 95 -6.13 -13.52 6.37
C GLY A 95 -6.11 -15.02 6.12
N TYR A 96 -5.15 -15.49 5.33
CA TYR A 96 -4.95 -16.93 5.13
C TYR A 96 -4.41 -17.62 6.38
N ALA A 97 -3.50 -16.96 7.11
CA ALA A 97 -3.02 -17.46 8.40
C ALA A 97 -4.16 -17.59 9.43
N LEU A 98 -5.08 -16.62 9.48
CA LEU A 98 -6.26 -16.66 10.35
C LEU A 98 -7.17 -17.86 10.01
N SER A 99 -7.36 -18.12 8.72
CA SER A 99 -8.16 -19.25 8.23
C SER A 99 -7.51 -20.59 8.61
N ASP A 100 -6.21 -20.72 8.41
CA ASP A 100 -5.45 -21.92 8.77
C ASP A 100 -5.43 -22.16 10.28
N ALA A 101 -5.21 -21.11 11.08
CA ALA A 101 -5.24 -21.21 12.53
C ALA A 101 -6.64 -21.59 13.04
N THR A 102 -7.70 -21.07 12.40
CA THR A 102 -9.07 -21.46 12.70
C THR A 102 -9.32 -22.93 12.37
N ARG A 103 -8.83 -23.43 11.24
CA ARG A 103 -8.93 -24.85 10.88
C ARG A 103 -8.18 -25.74 11.87
N ALA A 104 -6.98 -25.36 12.28
CA ALA A 104 -6.21 -26.07 13.30
C ALA A 104 -6.97 -26.16 14.65
N ILE A 105 -7.67 -25.09 15.06
CA ILE A 105 -8.51 -25.07 16.26
C ILE A 105 -9.76 -25.95 16.11
N GLN A 106 -10.36 -26.00 14.93
CA GLN A 106 -11.50 -26.88 14.66
C GLN A 106 -11.11 -28.36 14.77
N LEU A 107 -9.91 -28.72 14.29
CA LEU A 107 -9.36 -30.07 14.36
C LEU A 107 -8.91 -30.45 15.79
N ASP A 108 -8.27 -29.52 16.51
CA ASP A 108 -7.91 -29.68 17.92
C ASP A 108 -8.25 -28.42 18.74
N PRO A 109 -9.41 -28.41 19.44
CA PRO A 109 -9.84 -27.29 20.28
C PRO A 109 -8.95 -26.99 21.50
N ARG A 110 -7.97 -27.86 21.80
CA ARG A 110 -6.98 -27.64 22.88
C ARG A 110 -5.64 -27.15 22.34
N TYR A 111 -5.50 -26.93 21.03
CA TYR A 111 -4.23 -26.56 20.42
C TYR A 111 -3.83 -25.09 20.67
N VAL A 112 -3.15 -24.85 21.79
CA VAL A 112 -2.74 -23.51 22.26
C VAL A 112 -2.00 -22.69 21.20
N LYS A 113 -1.08 -23.31 20.44
CA LYS A 113 -0.31 -22.60 19.40
C LYS A 113 -1.19 -22.01 18.31
N ALA A 114 -2.31 -22.67 17.96
CA ALA A 114 -3.22 -22.19 16.95
C ALA A 114 -4.00 -20.95 17.42
N TYR A 115 -4.48 -20.96 18.66
CA TYR A 115 -5.07 -19.76 19.28
C TYR A 115 -4.09 -18.59 19.33
N TYR A 116 -2.83 -18.85 19.70
CA TYR A 116 -1.81 -17.80 19.76
C TYR A 116 -1.52 -17.18 18.39
N ARG A 117 -1.37 -18.03 17.36
CA ARG A 117 -1.17 -17.61 15.97
C ARG A 117 -2.37 -16.80 15.47
N ARG A 118 -3.61 -17.24 15.74
CA ARG A 118 -4.82 -16.51 15.36
C ARG A 118 -4.97 -15.18 16.09
N ALA A 119 -4.68 -15.12 17.38
CA ALA A 119 -4.66 -13.88 18.16
C ALA A 119 -3.66 -12.88 17.58
N THR A 120 -2.47 -13.36 17.20
CA THR A 120 -1.44 -12.51 16.58
C THR A 120 -1.91 -12.00 15.21
N CYS A 121 -2.53 -12.85 14.39
CA CYS A 121 -3.13 -12.41 13.12
C CYS A 121 -4.18 -11.32 13.36
N TYR A 122 -5.07 -11.50 14.35
CA TYR A 122 -6.05 -10.47 14.71
C TYR A 122 -5.42 -9.14 15.10
N MET A 123 -4.28 -9.16 15.81
CA MET A 123 -3.56 -7.94 16.13
C MET A 123 -2.98 -7.26 14.89
N GLN A 124 -2.46 -8.03 13.94
CA GLN A 124 -1.86 -7.52 12.70
C GLN A 124 -2.91 -6.92 11.76
N ILE A 125 -4.11 -7.51 11.71
CA ILE A 125 -5.24 -6.97 10.93
C ILE A 125 -6.09 -5.96 11.72
N LEU A 126 -5.55 -5.42 12.81
CA LEU A 126 -6.15 -4.35 13.62
C LEU A 126 -7.53 -4.70 14.21
N LYS A 127 -7.72 -5.98 14.58
CA LYS A 127 -8.92 -6.51 15.27
C LYS A 127 -8.58 -6.97 16.69
N PRO A 128 -8.11 -6.06 17.58
CA PRO A 128 -7.64 -6.44 18.91
C PRO A 128 -8.72 -7.04 19.81
N GLN A 129 -10.00 -6.70 19.61
CA GLN A 129 -11.12 -7.30 20.34
C GLN A 129 -11.20 -8.82 20.11
N SER A 130 -10.98 -9.27 18.88
CA SER A 130 -10.98 -10.69 18.53
C SER A 130 -9.78 -11.42 19.14
N ALA A 131 -8.61 -10.77 19.18
CA ALA A 131 -7.40 -11.33 19.82
C ALA A 131 -7.60 -11.61 21.32
N VAL A 132 -8.35 -10.75 22.03
CA VAL A 132 -8.65 -10.94 23.46
C VAL A 132 -9.34 -12.27 23.74
N ALA A 133 -10.28 -12.69 22.88
CA ALA A 133 -10.99 -13.96 23.06
C ALA A 133 -10.04 -15.16 23.01
N ASP A 134 -9.11 -15.15 22.04
CA ASP A 134 -8.11 -16.20 21.87
C ASP A 134 -7.09 -16.21 23.02
N PHE A 135 -6.59 -15.05 23.46
CA PHE A 135 -5.70 -14.98 24.63
C PHE A 135 -6.36 -15.49 25.92
N LYS A 136 -7.64 -15.16 26.14
CA LYS A 136 -8.40 -15.70 27.28
C LYS A 136 -8.54 -17.22 27.19
N LYS A 137 -8.77 -17.77 25.98
CA LYS A 137 -8.85 -19.21 25.77
C LYS A 137 -7.52 -19.91 26.05
N ILE A 138 -6.39 -19.31 25.65
CA ILE A 138 -5.05 -19.82 25.99
C ILE A 138 -4.84 -19.85 27.50
N LEU A 139 -5.15 -18.76 28.21
CA LEU A 139 -5.00 -18.70 29.67
C LEU A 139 -5.94 -19.64 30.42
N ALA A 140 -7.08 -20.01 29.83
CA ALA A 140 -7.93 -21.06 30.40
C ALA A 140 -7.29 -22.46 30.30
N ILE A 141 -6.47 -22.71 29.28
CA ILE A 141 -5.74 -23.98 29.09
C ILE A 141 -4.40 -23.97 29.83
N GLU A 142 -3.68 -22.84 29.81
CA GLU A 142 -2.37 -22.61 30.42
C GLU A 142 -2.39 -21.39 31.37
N PRO A 143 -2.94 -21.52 32.60
CA PRO A 143 -3.13 -20.38 33.50
C PRO A 143 -1.84 -19.69 33.95
N LYS A 144 -0.69 -20.38 33.85
CA LYS A 144 0.64 -19.89 34.25
C LYS A 144 1.42 -19.24 33.11
N ASN A 145 0.83 -19.08 31.91
CA ASN A 145 1.52 -18.47 30.78
C ASN A 145 1.61 -16.92 30.95
N GLU A 146 2.70 -16.46 31.56
CA GLU A 146 2.92 -15.04 31.86
C GLU A 146 3.06 -14.18 30.60
N SER A 147 3.67 -14.72 29.54
CA SER A 147 3.83 -14.03 28.26
C SER A 147 2.46 -13.67 27.66
N VAL A 148 1.54 -14.63 27.60
CA VAL A 148 0.18 -14.42 27.09
C VAL A 148 -0.61 -13.48 28.00
N ARG A 149 -0.42 -13.55 29.32
CA ARG A 149 -1.05 -12.60 30.25
C ARG A 149 -0.61 -11.16 29.98
N ALA A 150 0.69 -10.94 29.75
CA ALA A 150 1.22 -9.62 29.41
C ALA A 150 0.65 -9.11 28.07
N GLN A 151 0.56 -9.97 27.05
CA GLN A 151 -0.04 -9.63 25.76
C GLN A 151 -1.54 -9.30 25.88
N LEU A 152 -2.31 -10.05 26.67
CA LEU A 152 -3.71 -9.76 26.92
C LEU A 152 -3.89 -8.37 27.56
N VAL A 153 -3.11 -8.07 28.60
CA VAL A 153 -3.15 -6.76 29.28
C VAL A 153 -2.78 -5.63 28.31
N SER A 154 -1.72 -5.83 27.52
CA SER A 154 -1.29 -4.87 26.49
C SER A 154 -2.40 -4.63 25.44
N THR A 155 -3.02 -5.70 24.96
CA THR A 155 -4.12 -5.64 23.98
C THR A 155 -5.34 -4.92 24.55
N GLN A 156 -5.70 -5.18 25.81
CA GLN A 156 -6.81 -4.47 26.48
C GLN A 156 -6.51 -2.98 26.68
N LYS A 157 -5.25 -2.62 26.99
CA LYS A 157 -4.82 -1.21 27.03
C LYS A 157 -4.94 -0.56 25.65
N LEU A 158 -4.54 -1.27 24.59
CA LEU A 158 -4.68 -0.80 23.22
C LEU A 158 -6.15 -0.56 22.85
N ILE A 159 -7.05 -1.49 23.17
CA ILE A 159 -8.50 -1.32 22.94
C ILE A 159 -9.02 -0.08 23.64
N ARG A 160 -8.71 0.09 24.93
CA ARG A 160 -9.11 1.29 25.69
C ARG A 160 -8.55 2.57 25.10
N LYS A 161 -7.31 2.55 24.60
CA LYS A 161 -6.70 3.69 23.91
C LYS A 161 -7.44 4.00 22.61
N ILE A 162 -7.77 3.01 21.80
CA ILE A 162 -8.54 3.18 20.56
C ILE A 162 -9.94 3.72 20.87
N GLU A 163 -10.63 3.18 21.87
CA GLU A 163 -11.97 3.63 22.29
C GLU A 163 -11.92 5.06 22.83
N PHE A 164 -10.89 5.40 23.61
CA PHE A 164 -10.65 6.76 24.08
C PHE A 164 -10.37 7.72 22.92
N GLU A 165 -9.47 7.35 22.00
CA GLU A 165 -9.15 8.13 20.80
C GLU A 165 -10.41 8.38 19.95
N LYS A 166 -11.26 7.36 19.75
CA LYS A 166 -12.56 7.52 19.06
C LYS A 166 -13.53 8.42 19.81
N ALA A 167 -13.55 8.36 21.14
CA ALA A 167 -14.46 9.16 21.96
C ALA A 167 -14.07 10.65 21.99
N ILE A 168 -12.78 10.98 21.85
CA ILE A 168 -12.30 12.37 21.72
C ILE A 168 -12.35 12.88 20.27
N GLU A 169 -12.54 12.01 19.28
CA GLU A 169 -12.61 12.36 17.85
C GLU A 169 -13.93 13.05 17.46
N VAL A 170 -14.83 13.38 18.43
CA VAL A 170 -16.14 13.99 18.17
C VAL A 170 -16.34 15.35 18.89
N GLU A 171 -16.71 16.34 18.05
CA GLU A 171 -17.28 17.68 18.29
C GLU A 171 -16.43 18.76 18.98
N GLY A 172 -15.85 19.65 18.15
CA GLY A 172 -15.40 20.99 18.56
C GLY A 172 -13.91 21.28 18.40
N GLU A 173 -13.07 20.26 18.15
CA GLU A 173 -11.64 20.49 17.87
C GLU A 173 -11.41 20.94 16.42
N LYS A 174 -10.60 21.99 16.26
CA LYS A 174 -10.14 22.49 14.97
C LYS A 174 -9.30 21.45 14.25
N SER A 175 -9.41 21.39 12.92
CA SER A 175 -8.63 20.43 12.13
C SER A 175 -7.12 20.66 12.30
N PRO A 176 -6.26 19.65 12.09
CA PRO A 176 -4.81 19.86 12.07
C PRO A 176 -4.34 20.95 11.09
N VAL A 177 -5.06 21.13 9.98
CA VAL A 177 -4.84 22.22 9.01
C VAL A 177 -5.10 23.58 9.65
N ASP A 178 -6.27 23.77 10.26
CA ASP A 178 -6.63 25.01 10.95
C ASP A 178 -5.64 25.31 12.08
N ARG A 179 -5.27 24.29 12.86
CA ARG A 179 -4.29 24.43 13.94
C ARG A 179 -2.92 24.85 13.44
N CYS A 180 -2.46 24.30 12.32
CA CYS A 180 -1.22 24.75 11.69
C CYS A 180 -1.32 26.22 11.25
N HIS A 181 -2.42 26.64 10.61
CA HIS A 181 -2.64 28.04 10.24
C HIS A 181 -2.64 28.98 11.45
N GLU A 182 -3.25 28.58 12.57
CA GLU A 182 -3.21 29.35 13.83
C GLU A 182 -1.80 29.51 14.36
N ILE A 183 -1.05 28.41 14.47
CA ILE A 183 0.33 28.43 14.98
C ILE A 183 1.22 29.32 14.07
N ILE A 184 0.98 29.29 12.76
CA ILE A 184 1.67 30.16 11.80
C ILE A 184 1.33 31.63 12.05
N ALA A 185 0.04 31.96 12.17
CA ALA A 185 -0.41 33.33 12.39
C ALA A 185 0.05 33.90 13.74
N GLU A 186 -0.06 33.11 14.81
CA GLU A 186 0.46 33.44 16.14
C GLU A 186 1.98 33.66 16.11
N GLY A 187 2.72 32.78 15.42
CA GLY A 187 4.16 32.91 15.23
C GLY A 187 4.55 34.23 14.56
N GLN A 188 3.84 34.63 13.50
CA GLN A 188 4.08 35.90 12.81
C GLN A 188 3.79 37.12 13.69
N ILE A 189 2.74 37.06 14.53
CA ILE A 189 2.42 38.13 15.48
C ILE A 189 3.52 38.23 16.55
N LEU A 190 3.93 37.10 17.14
CA LEU A 190 5.00 37.05 18.13
C LEU A 190 6.33 37.55 17.55
N GLN A 191 6.66 37.17 16.31
CA GLN A 191 7.86 37.62 15.62
C GLN A 191 7.87 39.15 15.41
N ARG A 192 6.73 39.75 15.04
CA ARG A 192 6.60 41.21 14.93
C ARG A 192 6.75 41.90 16.28
N LEU A 193 6.10 41.39 17.32
CA LEU A 193 6.19 41.93 18.68
C LEU A 193 7.61 41.82 19.23
N PHE A 194 8.26 40.66 19.14
CA PHE A 194 9.65 40.49 19.60
C PHE A 194 10.62 41.39 18.83
N SER A 195 10.46 41.54 17.52
CA SER A 195 11.32 42.44 16.73
C SER A 195 11.19 43.92 17.14
N TYR A 196 10.06 44.30 17.74
CA TYR A 196 9.87 45.63 18.33
C TYR A 196 10.57 45.77 19.69
N PHE A 197 10.58 44.72 20.51
CA PHE A 197 11.14 44.74 21.87
C PHE A 197 12.64 44.42 21.94
N ASP A 198 13.16 43.56 21.05
CA ASP A 198 14.58 43.24 20.93
C ASP A 198 15.02 43.28 19.46
N PRO A 199 15.35 44.48 18.93
CA PRO A 199 15.77 44.66 17.54
C PRO A 199 17.10 43.97 17.23
N LEU A 200 17.93 43.70 18.25
CA LEU A 200 19.25 43.10 18.10
C LEU A 200 19.20 41.57 18.05
N ASN A 201 18.16 40.96 18.65
CA ASN A 201 17.88 39.53 18.55
C ASN A 201 16.38 39.26 18.30
N PRO A 202 15.89 39.51 17.08
CA PRO A 202 14.45 39.56 16.81
C PRO A 202 13.76 38.19 16.79
N SER A 203 14.46 37.06 16.96
CA SER A 203 13.85 35.73 16.89
C SER A 203 13.00 35.41 18.12
N ALA A 204 11.69 35.24 17.92
CA ALA A 204 10.75 34.87 18.98
C ALA A 204 10.83 33.36 19.32
N PRO A 205 10.94 32.98 20.60
CA PRO A 205 10.78 31.58 21.01
C PRO A 205 9.38 31.06 20.67
N GLY A 206 9.28 29.92 19.99
CA GLY A 206 8.00 29.25 19.73
C GLY A 206 7.28 29.62 18.44
N GLY A 207 7.85 30.50 17.60
CA GLY A 207 7.33 30.74 16.24
C GLY A 207 7.58 29.54 15.31
N CYS A 208 6.72 29.36 14.30
CA CYS A 208 6.95 28.41 13.20
C CYS A 208 7.76 29.06 12.05
N ASP A 209 8.50 30.14 12.29
CA ASP A 209 9.26 30.83 11.24
C ASP A 209 10.58 30.11 10.91
N VAL A 210 11.14 30.45 9.75
CA VAL A 210 12.41 29.90 9.28
C VAL A 210 13.55 30.65 9.97
N GLU A 211 14.44 29.90 10.62
CA GLU A 211 15.62 30.48 11.26
C GLU A 211 16.48 31.26 10.26
N LYS A 212 17.01 32.43 10.68
CA LYS A 212 17.85 33.27 9.80
C LYS A 212 19.14 32.56 9.37
N THR A 213 19.62 31.64 10.21
CA THR A 213 20.81 30.80 10.00
C THR A 213 20.58 29.66 9.02
N TYR A 214 19.32 29.41 8.61
CA TYR A 214 19.02 28.35 7.66
C TYR A 214 19.60 28.66 6.27
N ALA A 215 20.50 27.78 5.85
CA ALA A 215 21.29 27.89 4.62
C ALA A 215 20.77 27.00 3.48
N GLY A 216 19.71 26.24 3.70
CA GLY A 216 19.13 25.37 2.68
C GLY A 216 18.20 26.10 1.70
N PRO A 217 17.48 25.35 0.84
CA PRO A 217 16.55 25.92 -0.15
C PRO A 217 15.41 26.69 0.52
N LYS A 218 15.07 27.85 -0.07
CA LYS A 218 14.07 28.79 0.46
C LYS A 218 12.90 28.95 -0.50
N LEU A 219 11.67 28.79 0.02
CA LEU A 219 10.47 29.06 -0.76
C LEU A 219 10.43 30.53 -1.16
N ALA A 220 10.02 30.79 -2.40
CA ALA A 220 9.79 32.14 -2.87
C ALA A 220 8.62 32.78 -2.09
N GLN A 221 8.68 34.10 -1.89
CA GLN A 221 7.59 34.86 -1.30
C GLN A 221 7.06 35.87 -2.30
N GLU A 222 5.74 35.89 -2.47
CA GLU A 222 5.00 36.83 -3.30
C GLU A 222 3.81 37.33 -2.47
N ASP A 223 3.69 38.66 -2.29
CA ASP A 223 2.66 39.29 -1.46
C ASP A 223 2.52 38.71 -0.03
N GLY A 224 3.65 38.34 0.57
CA GLY A 224 3.70 37.79 1.93
C GLY A 224 3.22 36.32 2.04
N LYS A 225 2.93 35.66 0.92
CA LYS A 225 2.61 34.23 0.86
C LYS A 225 3.76 33.45 0.24
N PHE A 226 3.96 32.23 0.72
CA PHE A 226 4.93 31.34 0.11
C PHE A 226 4.40 30.77 -1.20
N LYS A 227 5.31 30.58 -2.16
CA LYS A 227 5.05 29.96 -3.44
C LYS A 227 6.10 28.91 -3.72
N ILE A 228 5.63 27.78 -4.23
CA ILE A 228 6.51 26.71 -4.71
C ILE A 228 7.01 27.03 -6.12
N THR A 229 8.28 26.72 -6.39
CA THR A 229 8.86 26.84 -7.74
C THR A 229 9.68 25.59 -8.07
N LEU A 230 9.93 25.36 -9.35
CA LEU A 230 10.71 24.20 -9.79
C LEU A 230 12.16 24.27 -9.26
N GLU A 231 12.73 25.48 -9.18
CA GLU A 231 14.06 25.72 -8.62
C GLU A 231 14.12 25.30 -7.14
N PHE A 232 13.09 25.64 -6.36
CA PHE A 232 12.99 25.19 -4.98
C PHE A 232 12.91 23.67 -4.89
N ILE A 233 12.06 23.02 -5.71
CA ILE A 233 11.92 21.55 -5.68
C ILE A 233 13.25 20.87 -6.01
N LYS A 234 13.97 21.35 -7.03
CA LYS A 234 15.29 20.81 -7.40
C LYS A 234 16.31 21.00 -6.29
N ALA A 235 16.36 22.17 -5.68
CA ALA A 235 17.26 22.43 -4.55
C ALA A 235 16.88 21.64 -3.29
N MET A 236 15.59 21.40 -3.05
CA MET A 236 15.06 20.55 -1.99
C MET A 236 15.49 19.09 -2.18
N ILE A 237 15.40 18.55 -3.39
CA ILE A 237 15.86 17.19 -3.71
C ILE A 237 17.35 17.04 -3.44
N GLU A 238 18.19 17.99 -3.87
CA GLU A 238 19.63 17.95 -3.57
C GLU A 238 19.90 18.06 -2.06
N TRP A 239 19.16 18.89 -1.34
CA TRP A 239 19.24 19.00 0.12
C TRP A 239 18.90 17.68 0.83
N PHE A 240 17.89 16.96 0.35
CA PHE A 240 17.50 15.63 0.85
C PHE A 240 18.55 14.56 0.54
N LYS A 241 19.18 14.59 -0.64
CA LYS A 241 20.28 13.66 -0.98
C LYS A 241 21.50 13.83 -0.06
N GLU A 242 21.69 15.01 0.51
CA GLU A 242 22.71 15.28 1.54
C GLU A 242 22.29 14.81 2.94
N GLY A 243 21.12 14.19 3.10
CA GLY A 243 20.59 13.74 4.39
C GLY A 243 20.09 14.87 5.29
N LYS A 244 19.82 16.05 4.73
CA LYS A 244 19.41 17.24 5.48
C LYS A 244 17.89 17.42 5.43
N MET A 245 17.36 18.09 6.45
CA MET A 245 15.92 18.30 6.62
C MET A 245 15.50 19.72 6.26
N LEU A 246 14.27 19.88 5.78
CA LEU A 246 13.66 21.20 5.65
C LEU A 246 13.23 21.76 7.01
N PRO A 247 13.22 23.10 7.17
CA PRO A 247 12.57 23.75 8.31
C PRO A 247 11.09 23.39 8.35
N LYS A 248 10.57 23.19 9.57
CA LYS A 248 9.16 22.85 9.83
C LYS A 248 8.18 23.78 9.08
N ARG A 249 8.51 25.07 9.00
CA ARG A 249 7.74 26.07 8.25
C ARG A 249 7.50 25.66 6.80
N TYR A 250 8.55 25.27 6.09
CA TYR A 250 8.48 24.90 4.68
C TYR A 250 7.81 23.55 4.48
N VAL A 251 8.03 22.60 5.39
CA VAL A 251 7.28 21.34 5.42
C VAL A 251 5.78 21.62 5.48
N TRP A 252 5.34 22.48 6.40
CA TRP A 252 3.92 22.81 6.53
C TRP A 252 3.38 23.54 5.31
N GLU A 253 4.12 24.50 4.75
CA GLU A 253 3.71 25.20 3.53
C GLU A 253 3.53 24.24 2.34
N ILE A 254 4.43 23.28 2.14
CA ILE A 254 4.30 22.26 1.09
C ILE A 254 3.05 21.40 1.30
N VAL A 255 2.84 20.94 2.54
CA VAL A 255 1.72 20.05 2.87
C VAL A 255 0.37 20.78 2.79
N LEU A 256 0.31 22.04 3.26
CA LEU A 256 -0.88 22.89 3.16
C LEU A 256 -1.18 23.28 1.71
N GLY A 257 -0.15 23.63 0.94
CA GLY A 257 -0.30 23.94 -0.49
C GLY A 257 -0.82 22.76 -1.31
N ALA A 258 -0.37 21.54 -1.01
CA ALA A 258 -0.91 20.33 -1.62
C ALA A 258 -2.34 20.03 -1.13
N HIS A 259 -2.62 20.20 0.16
CA HIS A 259 -3.94 20.02 0.76
C HIS A 259 -5.01 20.87 0.05
N GLU A 260 -4.73 22.14 -0.25
CA GLU A 260 -5.66 23.02 -0.98
C GLU A 260 -6.05 22.44 -2.35
N GLN A 261 -5.15 21.70 -3.01
CA GLN A 261 -5.41 21.07 -4.29
C GLN A 261 -6.23 19.78 -4.16
N PHE A 262 -6.14 19.08 -3.03
CA PHE A 262 -6.86 17.83 -2.80
C PHE A 262 -8.26 18.03 -2.20
N ALA A 263 -8.38 18.94 -1.24
CA ALA A 263 -9.63 19.17 -0.50
C ALA A 263 -10.79 19.64 -1.38
N ASN A 264 -10.48 20.24 -2.53
CA ASN A 264 -11.46 20.76 -3.50
C ASN A 264 -11.76 19.79 -4.65
N THR A 265 -11.46 18.51 -4.48
CA THR A 265 -11.64 17.50 -5.53
C THR A 265 -12.53 16.35 -5.11
N ASP A 266 -13.24 15.78 -6.08
CA ASP A 266 -14.02 14.56 -5.91
C ASP A 266 -13.16 13.37 -5.51
N SER A 267 -13.79 12.34 -4.93
CA SER A 267 -13.09 11.09 -4.58
C SER A 267 -12.67 10.28 -5.80
N LEU A 268 -13.25 10.57 -6.97
CA LEU A 268 -12.85 10.05 -8.28
C LEU A 268 -12.49 11.23 -9.21
N ILE A 269 -11.20 11.36 -9.55
CA ILE A 269 -10.71 12.36 -10.49
C ILE A 269 -10.90 11.89 -11.92
N ASN A 270 -11.23 12.79 -12.85
CA ASN A 270 -11.22 12.51 -14.28
C ASN A 270 -10.00 13.17 -14.94
N VAL A 271 -9.28 12.43 -15.78
CA VAL A 271 -8.13 12.92 -16.53
C VAL A 271 -8.32 12.60 -18.01
N ASP A 272 -8.45 13.61 -18.85
CA ASP A 272 -8.58 13.45 -20.30
C ASP A 272 -7.23 13.66 -21.00
N LEU A 273 -6.75 12.64 -21.70
CA LEU A 273 -5.49 12.67 -22.44
C LEU A 273 -5.71 13.20 -23.86
N LYS A 274 -5.56 14.51 -24.03
CA LYS A 274 -5.63 15.20 -25.33
C LYS A 274 -4.53 14.71 -26.29
N ASP A 275 -4.68 15.01 -27.59
CA ASP A 275 -3.68 14.62 -28.59
C ASP A 275 -2.27 15.14 -28.23
N GLY A 276 -1.28 14.26 -28.31
CA GLY A 276 0.10 14.55 -27.89
C GLY A 276 0.35 14.57 -26.38
N VAL A 277 -0.67 14.31 -25.54
CA VAL A 277 -0.54 14.19 -24.08
C VAL A 277 -0.37 12.74 -23.67
N THR A 278 0.50 12.51 -22.68
CA THR A 278 0.72 11.20 -22.06
C THR A 278 0.51 11.28 -20.55
N CYS A 279 0.24 10.14 -19.91
CA CYS A 279 0.19 10.01 -18.46
C CYS A 279 0.96 8.77 -18.01
N ASP A 280 1.93 8.95 -17.12
CA ASP A 280 2.64 7.85 -16.47
C ASP A 280 1.97 7.50 -15.14
N VAL A 281 1.49 6.26 -15.05
CA VAL A 281 0.95 5.68 -13.82
C VAL A 281 2.08 4.98 -13.07
N ILE A 282 2.34 5.49 -11.87
CA ILE A 282 3.39 5.05 -10.94
C ILE A 282 2.69 4.31 -9.80
N GLY A 283 3.15 3.10 -9.49
CA GLY A 283 2.65 2.31 -8.37
C GLY A 283 3.26 2.72 -7.03
N ASP A 284 3.33 1.78 -6.10
CA ASP A 284 3.83 1.99 -4.75
C ASP A 284 5.31 2.40 -4.78
N VAL A 285 5.72 3.31 -3.89
CA VAL A 285 7.10 3.80 -3.75
C VAL A 285 7.66 3.53 -2.35
N HIS A 286 6.82 3.52 -1.32
CA HIS A 286 7.16 3.11 0.05
C HIS A 286 8.45 3.73 0.60
N GLY A 287 8.57 5.05 0.55
CA GLY A 287 9.71 5.77 1.15
C GLY A 287 11.07 5.43 0.52
N GLN A 288 11.12 4.83 -0.67
CA GLN A 288 12.35 4.59 -1.44
C GLN A 288 12.72 5.83 -2.27
N PHE A 289 13.18 6.88 -1.57
CA PHE A 289 13.46 8.19 -2.18
C PHE A 289 14.42 8.14 -3.37
N TYR A 290 15.51 7.39 -3.28
CA TYR A 290 16.53 7.32 -4.33
C TYR A 290 16.01 6.62 -5.59
N ASP A 291 15.17 5.59 -5.44
CA ASP A 291 14.50 4.94 -6.55
C ASP A 291 13.46 5.85 -7.19
N MET A 292 12.72 6.64 -6.39
CA MET A 292 11.80 7.65 -6.92
C MET A 292 12.52 8.72 -7.75
N LEU A 293 13.74 9.14 -7.35
CA LEU A 293 14.53 10.07 -8.15
C LEU A 293 14.97 9.46 -9.48
N HIS A 294 15.34 8.17 -9.48
CA HIS A 294 15.64 7.46 -10.72
C HIS A 294 14.39 7.30 -11.60
N LEU A 295 13.25 6.92 -11.02
CA LEU A 295 11.97 6.90 -11.72
C LEU A 295 11.69 8.26 -12.39
N PHE A 296 11.84 9.38 -11.68
CA PHE A 296 11.64 10.71 -12.27
C PHE A 296 12.65 11.05 -13.37
N SER A 297 13.86 10.48 -13.34
CA SER A 297 14.81 10.61 -14.46
C SER A 297 14.35 9.86 -15.73
N LEU A 298 13.49 8.85 -15.58
CA LEU A 298 12.93 8.05 -16.67
C LEU A 298 11.60 8.62 -17.19
N THR A 299 10.73 9.09 -16.30
CA THR A 299 9.44 9.68 -16.68
C THR A 299 9.60 11.10 -17.20
N GLY A 300 10.49 11.88 -16.57
CA GLY A 300 10.55 13.33 -16.69
C GLY A 300 9.62 14.04 -15.70
N GLU A 301 9.67 15.37 -15.72
CA GLU A 301 8.85 16.25 -14.86
C GLU A 301 7.41 16.39 -15.41
N PRO A 302 6.40 16.50 -14.53
CA PRO A 302 5.02 16.74 -14.95
C PRO A 302 4.87 18.12 -15.62
N ASN A 303 4.16 18.17 -16.74
CA ASN A 303 3.91 19.38 -17.53
C ASN A 303 2.63 19.22 -18.39
N GLU A 304 2.27 20.22 -19.19
CA GLU A 304 1.04 20.21 -19.98
C GLU A 304 0.93 19.10 -21.05
N LYS A 305 2.04 18.43 -21.38
CA LYS A 305 2.09 17.30 -22.32
C LYS A 305 2.36 15.95 -21.65
N HIS A 306 2.72 15.95 -20.37
CA HIS A 306 3.12 14.75 -19.66
C HIS A 306 2.66 14.79 -18.21
N TYR A 307 1.68 13.96 -17.88
CA TYR A 307 1.10 13.89 -16.55
C TYR A 307 1.72 12.74 -15.76
N LEU A 308 1.85 12.90 -14.45
CA LEU A 308 2.24 11.85 -13.53
C LEU A 308 1.07 11.52 -12.60
N LEU A 309 0.79 10.24 -12.41
CA LEU A 309 -0.21 9.73 -11.48
C LEU A 309 0.45 8.73 -10.53
N MET A 310 0.66 9.12 -9.28
CA MET A 310 1.15 8.22 -8.23
C MET A 310 -0.03 7.52 -7.55
N ASN A 311 -0.06 6.18 -7.59
CA ASN A 311 -1.22 5.38 -7.23
C ASN A 311 -1.14 4.82 -5.80
N GLY A 312 -0.95 5.72 -4.83
CA GLY A 312 -0.90 5.40 -3.40
C GLY A 312 0.41 4.77 -2.91
N ASP A 313 0.49 4.56 -1.60
CA ASP A 313 1.59 3.88 -0.91
C ASP A 313 2.96 4.53 -1.18
N LEU A 314 3.00 5.83 -0.89
CA LEU A 314 4.20 6.66 -1.02
C LEU A 314 5.10 6.56 0.19
N VAL A 315 4.52 6.25 1.35
CA VAL A 315 5.18 6.25 2.65
C VAL A 315 5.21 4.85 3.26
N ASP A 316 5.79 4.77 4.47
CA ASP A 316 6.01 3.56 5.25
C ASP A 316 7.03 2.60 4.61
N ARG A 317 7.54 1.67 5.43
CA ARG A 317 8.51 0.63 5.07
C ARG A 317 9.90 1.18 4.77
N GLY A 318 10.07 1.98 3.72
CA GLY A 318 11.30 2.69 3.45
C GLY A 318 11.55 3.83 4.45
N SER A 319 12.82 4.16 4.65
CA SER A 319 13.26 5.10 5.69
C SER A 319 13.48 6.54 5.17
N TRP A 320 12.94 6.86 4.00
CA TRP A 320 12.91 8.21 3.43
C TRP A 320 11.49 8.62 3.01
N SER A 321 10.50 8.24 3.82
CA SER A 321 9.09 8.51 3.51
C SER A 321 8.79 10.01 3.52
N ILE A 322 9.46 10.79 4.38
CA ILE A 322 9.29 12.25 4.43
C ILE A 322 9.81 12.91 3.15
N GLU A 323 10.97 12.49 2.65
CA GLU A 323 11.56 13.00 1.42
C GLU A 323 10.67 12.66 0.21
N VAL A 324 10.15 11.42 0.14
CA VAL A 324 9.22 11.00 -0.91
C VAL A 324 7.95 11.85 -0.90
N ILE A 325 7.25 11.91 0.24
CA ILE A 325 5.95 12.58 0.29
C ILE A 325 6.06 14.09 0.09
N LEU A 326 7.12 14.73 0.61
CA LEU A 326 7.34 16.16 0.41
C LEU A 326 7.66 16.48 -1.05
N THR A 327 8.45 15.66 -1.73
CA THR A 327 8.70 15.86 -3.16
C THR A 327 7.43 15.67 -3.98
N ALA A 328 6.62 14.63 -3.70
CA ALA A 328 5.35 14.41 -4.39
C ALA A 328 4.35 15.56 -4.16
N PHE A 329 4.22 16.04 -2.92
CA PHE A 329 3.35 17.16 -2.57
C PHE A 329 3.84 18.50 -3.13
N ALA A 330 5.15 18.73 -3.20
CA ALA A 330 5.69 19.93 -3.81
C ALA A 330 5.39 19.97 -5.32
N TYR A 331 5.54 18.84 -6.04
CA TYR A 331 5.12 18.76 -7.44
C TYR A 331 3.60 18.89 -7.59
N LYS A 332 2.79 18.36 -6.68
CA LYS A 332 1.33 18.58 -6.69
C LYS A 332 0.98 20.05 -6.53
N TRP A 333 1.63 20.75 -5.59
CA TRP A 333 1.39 22.16 -5.36
C TRP A 333 1.82 23.00 -6.57
N LEU A 334 2.93 22.65 -7.23
CA LEU A 334 3.42 23.35 -8.41
C LEU A 334 2.60 23.06 -9.68
N TYR A 335 2.21 21.81 -9.88
CA TYR A 335 1.54 21.32 -11.09
C TYR A 335 0.21 20.62 -10.77
N PRO A 336 -0.78 21.33 -10.22
CA PRO A 336 -2.01 20.72 -9.72
C PRO A 336 -2.83 19.99 -10.79
N ASN A 337 -2.66 20.34 -12.06
CA ASN A 337 -3.37 19.74 -13.19
C ASN A 337 -2.59 18.63 -13.90
N TYR A 338 -1.32 18.41 -13.54
CA TYR A 338 -0.42 17.46 -14.22
C TYR A 338 0.21 16.45 -13.27
N MET A 339 0.17 16.71 -11.96
CA MET A 339 0.55 15.79 -10.90
C MET A 339 -0.70 15.32 -10.16
N PHE A 340 -0.95 14.01 -10.21
CA PHE A 340 -2.08 13.35 -9.57
C PHE A 340 -1.56 12.35 -8.54
N ILE A 341 -2.27 12.23 -7.41
CA ILE A 341 -1.90 11.31 -6.33
C ILE A 341 -3.20 10.69 -5.83
N ASN A 342 -3.33 9.38 -5.98
CA ASN A 342 -4.37 8.60 -5.32
C ASN A 342 -3.91 8.21 -3.91
N ARG A 343 -4.87 7.98 -3.03
CA ARG A 343 -4.64 7.41 -1.70
C ARG A 343 -4.35 5.91 -1.81
N GLY A 344 -3.35 5.42 -1.08
CA GLY A 344 -3.12 4.00 -0.81
C GLY A 344 -3.53 3.61 0.60
N ASN A 345 -3.39 2.33 0.95
CA ASN A 345 -3.70 1.89 2.32
C ASN A 345 -2.66 2.40 3.32
N HIS A 346 -1.43 2.68 2.90
CA HIS A 346 -0.39 3.24 3.76
C HIS A 346 -0.56 4.75 4.01
N GLU A 347 -1.41 5.47 3.30
CA GLU A 347 -1.83 6.82 3.69
C GLU A 347 -2.97 6.79 4.75
N THR A 348 -2.77 6.01 5.81
CA THR A 348 -3.71 5.83 6.93
C THR A 348 -2.99 5.80 8.29
N LYS A 349 -3.66 6.29 9.35
CA LYS A 349 -3.07 6.41 10.70
C LYS A 349 -2.55 5.06 11.21
N ASP A 350 -3.32 4.00 11.02
CA ASP A 350 -2.98 2.68 11.57
C ASP A 350 -1.76 2.06 10.87
N MET A 351 -1.63 2.26 9.55
CA MET A 351 -0.44 1.83 8.82
C MET A 351 0.78 2.65 9.22
N ASN A 352 0.65 3.98 9.27
CA ASN A 352 1.77 4.86 9.62
C ASN A 352 2.36 4.58 11.00
N ARG A 353 1.49 4.25 11.97
CA ARG A 353 1.88 3.86 13.33
C ARG A 353 2.71 2.58 13.34
N THR A 354 2.37 1.65 12.46
CA THR A 354 2.93 0.29 12.43
C THR A 354 4.19 0.20 11.57
N TYR A 355 4.21 0.93 10.46
CA TYR A 355 5.19 0.73 9.38
C TYR A 355 6.16 1.91 9.17
N GLY A 356 6.17 2.87 10.09
CA GLY A 356 7.32 3.76 10.30
C GLY A 356 7.08 5.23 10.00
N PHE A 357 6.13 5.60 9.16
CA PHE A 357 5.92 7.00 8.77
C PHE A 357 5.55 7.90 9.96
N GLU A 358 4.72 7.41 10.90
CA GLU A 358 4.40 8.17 12.12
C GLU A 358 5.67 8.47 12.92
N GLY A 359 6.53 7.46 13.08
CA GLY A 359 7.79 7.61 13.80
C GLY A 359 8.77 8.53 13.08
N GLU A 360 8.87 8.43 11.76
CA GLU A 360 9.74 9.26 10.92
C GLU A 360 9.30 10.73 10.96
N ALA A 361 8.01 11.00 10.74
CA ALA A 361 7.45 12.34 10.75
C ALA A 361 7.63 13.02 12.13
N LYS A 362 7.39 12.27 13.21
CA LYS A 362 7.59 12.77 14.58
C LYS A 362 9.06 13.03 14.89
N HIS A 363 9.96 12.15 14.45
CA HIS A 363 11.39 12.32 14.66
C HIS A 363 11.94 13.54 13.91
N LYS A 364 11.59 13.69 12.62
CA LYS A 364 12.12 14.76 11.77
C LYS A 364 11.45 16.13 12.02
N HIS A 365 10.13 16.15 12.27
CA HIS A 365 9.35 17.39 12.27
C HIS A 365 8.35 17.54 13.43
N GLY A 366 8.24 16.57 14.34
CA GLY A 366 7.42 16.63 15.54
C GLY A 366 5.94 16.23 15.35
N GLU A 367 5.24 16.09 16.48
CA GLU A 367 3.86 15.55 16.56
C GLU A 367 2.85 16.28 15.65
N MET A 368 2.88 17.62 15.65
CA MET A 368 1.91 18.41 14.89
C MET A 368 2.08 18.22 13.38
N SER A 369 3.32 18.01 12.92
CA SER A 369 3.59 17.72 11.51
C SER A 369 3.01 16.38 11.08
N TYR A 370 3.12 15.34 11.92
CA TYR A 370 2.44 14.07 11.66
C TYR A 370 0.93 14.22 11.63
N LYS A 371 0.34 14.93 12.61
CA LYS A 371 -1.11 15.19 12.62
C LYS A 371 -1.59 15.90 11.35
N LEU A 372 -0.79 16.85 10.83
CA LEU A 372 -1.05 17.51 9.56
C LEU A 372 -1.01 16.51 8.40
N PHE A 373 0.06 15.72 8.24
CA PHE A 373 0.14 14.68 7.20
C PHE A 373 -1.03 13.70 7.26
N ALA A 374 -1.32 13.14 8.44
CA ALA A 374 -2.39 12.18 8.65
C ALA A 374 -3.77 12.75 8.28
N HIS A 375 -3.98 14.06 8.46
CA HIS A 375 -5.19 14.72 7.99
C HIS A 375 -5.19 14.92 6.47
N VAL A 376 -4.10 15.43 5.89
CA VAL A 376 -4.01 15.65 4.43
C VAL A 376 -4.11 14.33 3.65
N PHE A 377 -3.62 13.23 4.18
CA PHE A 377 -3.85 11.90 3.62
C PHE A 377 -5.32 11.54 3.47
N THR A 378 -6.20 12.07 4.34
CA THR A 378 -7.65 11.86 4.19
C THR A 378 -8.27 12.62 3.03
N THR A 379 -7.62 13.66 2.52
CA THR A 379 -8.12 14.46 1.40
C THR A 379 -7.65 13.95 0.04
N LEU A 380 -6.68 13.03 0.00
CA LEU A 380 -6.22 12.40 -1.24
C LEU A 380 -7.39 11.68 -1.96
N PRO A 381 -7.59 11.90 -3.27
CA PRO A 381 -8.55 11.14 -4.06
C PRO A 381 -8.37 9.63 -3.94
N LEU A 382 -9.45 8.85 -4.07
CA LEU A 382 -9.39 7.40 -3.90
C LEU A 382 -9.08 6.69 -5.22
N ALA A 383 -9.40 7.32 -6.36
CA ALA A 383 -9.12 6.79 -7.68
C ALA A 383 -9.07 7.89 -8.73
N THR A 384 -8.50 7.56 -9.88
CA THR A 384 -8.45 8.42 -11.07
C THR A 384 -8.93 7.66 -12.29
N LEU A 385 -9.84 8.25 -13.07
CA LEU A 385 -10.31 7.75 -14.35
C LEU A 385 -9.55 8.43 -15.48
N VAL A 386 -8.59 7.71 -16.08
CA VAL A 386 -7.78 8.22 -17.20
C VAL A 386 -8.48 7.86 -18.50
N SER A 387 -8.93 8.87 -19.25
CA SER A 387 -9.71 8.72 -20.48
C SER A 387 -8.92 9.18 -21.70
N ALA A 388 -8.91 8.34 -22.74
CA ALA A 388 -8.36 8.68 -24.04
C ALA A 388 -9.28 9.65 -24.77
N THR A 389 -8.74 10.54 -25.60
CA THR A 389 -9.53 11.41 -26.49
C THR A 389 -9.47 11.00 -27.96
N LYS A 390 -8.66 10.00 -28.32
CA LYS A 390 -8.56 9.45 -29.67
C LYS A 390 -9.09 8.02 -29.73
N ALA A 391 -9.58 7.65 -30.91
CA ALA A 391 -10.05 6.31 -31.19
C ALA A 391 -8.93 5.28 -30.92
N PRO A 392 -9.26 4.10 -30.37
CA PRO A 392 -8.27 3.06 -30.13
C PRO A 392 -7.57 2.66 -31.43
N VAL A 393 -6.25 2.46 -31.36
CA VAL A 393 -5.50 1.87 -32.47
C VAL A 393 -6.04 0.45 -32.73
N LYS A 394 -6.26 0.10 -34.01
CA LYS A 394 -6.70 -1.25 -34.40
C LYS A 394 -5.58 -2.26 -34.07
N ASN A 395 -5.70 -2.94 -32.94
CA ASN A 395 -4.78 -4.01 -32.58
C ASN A 395 -5.26 -5.34 -33.13
N VAL A 396 -4.49 -5.90 -34.07
CA VAL A 396 -4.67 -7.26 -34.57
C VAL A 396 -4.13 -8.22 -33.50
N GLY A 397 -4.98 -9.10 -32.94
CA GLY A 397 -4.53 -10.19 -32.06
C GLY A 397 -5.02 -10.20 -30.60
N ARG A 398 -5.89 -9.29 -30.16
CA ARG A 398 -6.60 -9.49 -28.87
C ARG A 398 -7.75 -10.50 -29.04
N PRO A 399 -7.92 -11.46 -28.11
CA PRO A 399 -8.98 -12.46 -28.21
C PRO A 399 -10.39 -11.89 -28.04
N GLN A 400 -10.53 -10.70 -27.43
CA GLN A 400 -11.81 -10.01 -27.21
C GLN A 400 -11.69 -8.52 -27.57
N PRO A 401 -12.76 -7.90 -28.11
CA PRO A 401 -12.78 -6.46 -28.35
C PRO A 401 -12.64 -5.69 -27.02
N PRO A 402 -12.00 -4.51 -27.03
CA PRO A 402 -11.89 -3.70 -25.82
C PRO A 402 -13.28 -3.26 -25.35
N ILE A 403 -13.50 -3.24 -24.04
CA ILE A 403 -14.63 -2.53 -23.45
C ILE A 403 -14.34 -1.04 -23.59
N LEU A 404 -15.29 -0.29 -24.16
CA LEU A 404 -15.12 1.14 -24.43
C LEU A 404 -16.13 1.95 -23.63
N SER A 405 -15.83 3.22 -23.44
CA SER A 405 -16.78 4.20 -22.92
C SER A 405 -17.98 4.34 -23.87
N PRO A 406 -19.09 4.95 -23.42
CA PRO A 406 -20.22 5.28 -24.31
C PRO A 406 -19.83 6.10 -25.54
N GLN A 407 -18.71 6.85 -25.48
CA GLN A 407 -18.16 7.63 -26.58
C GLN A 407 -17.27 6.79 -27.54
N GLY A 408 -17.14 5.48 -27.30
CA GLY A 408 -16.28 4.61 -28.11
C GLY A 408 -14.78 4.81 -27.85
N LEU A 409 -14.41 5.36 -26.70
CA LEU A 409 -13.02 5.65 -26.33
C LEU A 409 -12.55 4.73 -25.21
N LYS A 410 -11.23 4.52 -25.14
CA LYS A 410 -10.64 3.80 -24.02
C LYS A 410 -10.63 4.67 -22.77
N ARG A 411 -10.84 4.05 -21.62
CA ARG A 411 -10.59 4.67 -20.32
C ARG A 411 -10.17 3.64 -19.29
N TYR A 412 -9.32 4.03 -18.36
CA TYR A 412 -8.75 3.16 -17.35
C TYR A 412 -9.08 3.69 -15.96
N PHE A 413 -9.59 2.79 -15.12
CA PHE A 413 -9.84 3.09 -13.71
C PHE A 413 -8.58 2.78 -12.92
N VAL A 414 -7.91 3.81 -12.42
CA VAL A 414 -6.66 3.70 -11.67
C VAL A 414 -6.96 3.84 -10.18
N VAL A 415 -6.67 2.80 -9.41
CA VAL A 415 -7.01 2.66 -7.99
C VAL A 415 -5.89 1.92 -7.27
N HIS A 416 -5.58 2.21 -6.00
CA HIS A 416 -4.48 1.52 -5.32
C HIS A 416 -4.79 0.02 -5.10
N GLY A 417 -5.88 -0.27 -4.38
CA GLY A 417 -6.41 -1.60 -4.10
C GLY A 417 -7.06 -2.22 -5.35
N GLY A 418 -8.38 -2.27 -5.40
CA GLY A 418 -9.06 -2.93 -6.50
C GLY A 418 -10.56 -2.74 -6.50
N LEU A 419 -11.27 -3.84 -6.78
CA LEU A 419 -12.71 -3.86 -7.01
C LEU A 419 -13.50 -4.31 -5.78
N PHE A 420 -14.83 -4.33 -5.95
CA PHE A 420 -15.77 -4.28 -4.84
C PHE A 420 -16.39 -5.64 -4.51
N SER A 421 -16.88 -5.76 -3.28
CA SER A 421 -17.68 -6.91 -2.84
C SER A 421 -19.07 -6.98 -3.49
N LYS A 422 -19.55 -5.86 -4.04
CA LYS A 422 -20.84 -5.71 -4.71
C LYS A 422 -20.67 -5.51 -6.22
N ASP A 423 -21.57 -6.07 -7.02
CA ASP A 423 -21.46 -6.03 -8.49
C ASP A 423 -21.98 -4.71 -9.08
N GLU A 424 -22.90 -4.05 -8.38
CA GLU A 424 -23.63 -2.87 -8.83
C GLU A 424 -22.88 -1.53 -8.64
N VAL A 425 -21.68 -1.56 -8.08
CA VAL A 425 -20.92 -0.34 -7.77
C VAL A 425 -20.56 0.41 -9.06
N THR A 426 -20.93 1.69 -9.11
CA THR A 426 -20.70 2.56 -10.25
C THR A 426 -19.57 3.57 -10.00
N LEU A 427 -19.04 4.17 -11.07
CA LEU A 427 -18.13 5.31 -10.98
C LEU A 427 -18.72 6.48 -10.16
N GLU A 428 -20.04 6.63 -10.15
CA GLU A 428 -20.73 7.68 -9.41
C GLU A 428 -20.80 7.40 -7.90
N ASP A 429 -20.92 6.13 -7.51
CA ASP A 429 -20.86 5.74 -6.10
C ASP A 429 -19.47 6.05 -5.51
N ILE A 430 -18.41 5.84 -6.30
CA ILE A 430 -17.03 6.16 -5.92
C ILE A 430 -16.85 7.68 -5.79
N ARG A 431 -17.37 8.46 -6.73
CA ARG A 431 -17.30 9.93 -6.72
C ARG A 431 -17.91 10.52 -5.44
N LYS A 432 -19.00 9.93 -4.96
CA LYS A 432 -19.77 10.36 -3.77
C LYS A 432 -19.19 9.95 -2.42
N ILE A 433 -18.11 9.16 -2.37
CA ILE A 433 -17.51 8.75 -1.10
C ILE A 433 -17.00 10.00 -0.37
N ASP A 434 -17.56 10.27 0.82
CA ASP A 434 -17.04 11.31 1.71
C ASP A 434 -15.77 10.81 2.40
N ARG A 435 -14.61 11.28 1.93
CA ARG A 435 -13.30 10.84 2.40
C ARG A 435 -12.62 11.82 3.37
N ILE A 436 -12.98 13.10 3.33
CA ILE A 436 -12.25 14.17 4.02
C ILE A 436 -12.39 13.99 5.53
N GLY A 437 -11.25 13.94 6.24
CA GLY A 437 -11.19 13.66 7.66
C GLY A 437 -11.46 12.21 8.05
N ARG A 438 -11.76 11.30 7.09
CA ARG A 438 -12.16 9.92 7.37
C ARG A 438 -11.05 8.90 7.08
N GLN A 439 -10.98 7.88 7.94
CA GLN A 439 -10.19 6.67 7.71
C GLN A 439 -11.07 5.63 7.01
N PRO A 440 -10.51 4.72 6.17
CA PRO A 440 -11.28 3.79 5.35
C PRO A 440 -12.13 2.76 6.11
N GLY A 441 -11.90 2.58 7.42
CA GLY A 441 -12.60 1.57 8.21
C GLY A 441 -12.12 0.14 7.90
N GLN A 442 -12.98 -0.84 8.14
CA GLN A 442 -12.69 -2.27 7.95
C GLN A 442 -13.54 -2.92 6.84
N ASP A 443 -14.48 -2.16 6.27
CA ASP A 443 -15.44 -2.55 5.25
C ASP A 443 -15.91 -1.33 4.43
N GLY A 444 -16.74 -1.58 3.41
CA GLY A 444 -17.30 -0.53 2.55
C GLY A 444 -16.36 -0.11 1.41
N LEU A 445 -16.88 0.74 0.52
CA LEU A 445 -16.21 1.08 -0.75
C LEU A 445 -14.82 1.70 -0.54
N MET A 446 -14.68 2.59 0.44
CA MET A 446 -13.40 3.23 0.73
C MET A 446 -12.35 2.22 1.21
N CYS A 447 -12.73 1.23 2.01
CA CYS A 447 -11.84 0.13 2.38
C CYS A 447 -11.48 -0.72 1.15
N GLU A 448 -12.47 -1.11 0.36
CA GLU A 448 -12.28 -2.00 -0.79
C GLU A 448 -11.38 -1.40 -1.88
N LEU A 449 -11.50 -0.09 -2.13
CA LEU A 449 -10.63 0.66 -3.04
C LEU A 449 -9.16 0.63 -2.62
N LEU A 450 -8.86 0.44 -1.33
CA LEU A 450 -7.49 0.50 -0.81
C LEU A 450 -6.90 -0.88 -0.50
N TRP A 451 -7.71 -1.93 -0.33
CA TRP A 451 -7.26 -3.19 0.29
C TRP A 451 -7.54 -4.47 -0.50
N THR A 452 -8.29 -4.40 -1.60
CA THR A 452 -8.68 -5.60 -2.34
C THR A 452 -7.60 -6.02 -3.34
N ASP A 453 -7.53 -7.32 -3.62
CA ASP A 453 -6.55 -7.91 -4.54
C ASP A 453 -7.26 -8.76 -5.61
N PRO A 454 -6.70 -8.84 -6.84
CA PRO A 454 -7.16 -9.79 -7.83
C PRO A 454 -6.87 -11.25 -7.40
N GLN A 455 -7.62 -12.20 -7.96
CA GLN A 455 -7.35 -13.64 -7.86
C GLN A 455 -7.57 -14.33 -9.20
N ASP A 456 -6.84 -15.41 -9.46
CA ASP A 456 -6.96 -16.15 -10.73
C ASP A 456 -8.33 -16.81 -10.92
N ALA A 457 -8.90 -17.34 -9.83
CA ALA A 457 -10.17 -18.05 -9.86
C ALA A 457 -11.36 -17.08 -10.02
N PRO A 458 -12.41 -17.44 -10.79
CA PRO A 458 -13.64 -16.67 -10.84
C PRO A 458 -14.32 -16.49 -9.47
N GLY A 459 -15.14 -15.45 -9.34
CA GLY A 459 -15.92 -15.13 -8.15
C GLY A 459 -15.18 -14.18 -7.20
N ARG A 460 -15.52 -14.28 -5.91
CA ARG A 460 -14.89 -13.52 -4.83
C ARG A 460 -14.38 -14.49 -3.78
N GLY A 461 -13.23 -14.17 -3.20
CA GLY A 461 -12.60 -14.96 -2.15
C GLY A 461 -12.28 -14.12 -0.92
N PRO A 462 -11.92 -14.77 0.20
CA PRO A 462 -11.37 -14.07 1.35
C PRO A 462 -10.05 -13.40 0.96
N SER A 463 -9.86 -12.16 1.39
CA SER A 463 -8.58 -11.46 1.22
C SER A 463 -7.46 -12.18 1.99
N LYS A 464 -6.31 -12.36 1.33
CA LYS A 464 -5.09 -12.85 1.97
C LYS A 464 -4.59 -11.94 3.09
N ARG A 465 -4.99 -10.67 3.08
CA ARG A 465 -4.62 -9.64 4.06
C ARG A 465 -5.49 -9.64 5.31
N GLY A 466 -6.66 -10.29 5.26
CA GLY A 466 -7.64 -10.29 6.37
C GLY A 466 -8.52 -9.04 6.47
N VAL A 467 -8.39 -8.13 5.50
CA VAL A 467 -9.21 -6.94 5.24
C VAL A 467 -9.45 -6.83 3.73
N GLY A 468 -10.63 -6.38 3.33
CA GLY A 468 -11.07 -6.43 1.92
C GLY A 468 -11.45 -7.84 1.45
N ILE A 469 -11.41 -8.04 0.13
CA ILE A 469 -11.73 -9.29 -0.56
C ILE A 469 -10.72 -9.58 -1.67
N ALA A 470 -10.69 -10.82 -2.12
CA ALA A 470 -10.10 -11.17 -3.41
C ALA A 470 -11.20 -11.19 -4.50
N PHE A 471 -10.90 -10.71 -5.71
CA PHE A 471 -11.88 -10.65 -6.82
C PHE A 471 -11.33 -11.29 -8.10
N GLY A 472 -12.16 -12.10 -8.76
CA GLY A 472 -11.79 -12.86 -9.95
C GLY A 472 -11.98 -12.13 -11.29
N PRO A 473 -11.59 -12.77 -12.41
CA PRO A 473 -11.68 -12.20 -13.76
C PRO A 473 -13.11 -11.86 -14.20
N ASP A 474 -14.09 -12.64 -13.75
CA ASP A 474 -15.52 -12.40 -14.01
C ASP A 474 -16.05 -11.14 -13.30
N VAL A 475 -15.59 -10.87 -12.07
CA VAL A 475 -15.91 -9.65 -11.32
C VAL A 475 -15.35 -8.43 -12.05
N THR A 476 -14.08 -8.49 -12.46
CA THR A 476 -13.44 -7.40 -13.22
C THR A 476 -14.17 -7.15 -14.53
N ARG A 477 -14.51 -8.19 -15.29
CA ARG A 477 -15.23 -8.06 -16.56
C ARG A 477 -16.62 -7.46 -16.37
N ARG A 478 -17.40 -7.93 -15.39
CA ARG A 478 -18.74 -7.38 -15.10
C ARG A 478 -18.66 -5.90 -14.75
N TRP A 479 -17.75 -5.53 -13.85
CA TRP A 479 -17.61 -4.14 -13.41
C TRP A 479 -17.13 -3.22 -14.54
N CYS A 480 -16.13 -3.66 -15.31
CA CYS A 480 -15.64 -2.92 -16.48
C CYS A 480 -16.75 -2.71 -17.51
N THR A 481 -17.57 -3.74 -17.76
CA THR A 481 -18.69 -3.66 -18.72
C THR A 481 -19.77 -2.70 -18.23
N LEU A 482 -20.20 -2.82 -16.96
CA LEU A 482 -21.19 -1.95 -16.33
C LEU A 482 -20.77 -0.48 -16.43
N ASN A 483 -19.50 -0.20 -16.16
CA ASN A 483 -18.97 1.15 -16.10
C ASN A 483 -18.32 1.60 -17.42
N GLY A 484 -18.38 0.84 -18.51
CA GLY A 484 -17.73 1.17 -19.78
C GLY A 484 -16.23 1.49 -19.64
N VAL A 485 -15.51 0.77 -18.77
CA VAL A 485 -14.08 0.95 -18.48
C VAL A 485 -13.29 -0.12 -19.22
N SER A 486 -12.19 0.26 -19.87
CA SER A 486 -11.38 -0.66 -20.70
C SER A 486 -10.48 -1.60 -19.90
N GLY A 487 -10.23 -1.27 -18.63
CA GLY A 487 -9.49 -2.07 -17.68
C GLY A 487 -9.21 -1.26 -16.42
N ILE A 488 -8.82 -1.96 -15.35
CA ILE A 488 -8.34 -1.38 -14.11
C ILE A 488 -6.82 -1.42 -14.08
N ILE A 489 -6.21 -0.36 -13.54
CA ILE A 489 -4.79 -0.31 -13.22
C ILE A 489 -4.68 -0.14 -11.71
N ARG A 490 -3.91 -1.02 -11.07
CA ARG A 490 -3.80 -1.11 -9.62
C ARG A 490 -2.36 -1.32 -9.16
N SER A 491 -2.11 -1.22 -7.85
CA SER A 491 -0.74 -1.35 -7.29
C SER A 491 -0.68 -2.34 -6.11
N HIS A 492 -0.30 -1.96 -4.88
CA HIS A 492 -0.48 -2.69 -3.59
C HIS A 492 0.20 -4.07 -3.43
N GLU A 493 0.57 -4.71 -4.53
CA GLU A 493 1.18 -6.03 -4.59
C GLU A 493 2.49 -5.94 -5.35
N VAL A 494 3.57 -6.37 -4.68
CA VAL A 494 4.87 -6.55 -5.31
C VAL A 494 4.72 -7.54 -6.47
N ARG A 495 5.24 -7.17 -7.63
CA ARG A 495 5.38 -8.06 -8.80
C ARG A 495 6.84 -8.15 -9.17
N GLN A 496 7.33 -9.36 -9.48
CA GLN A 496 8.75 -9.61 -9.71
C GLN A 496 9.34 -8.72 -10.80
N ASP A 497 8.57 -8.52 -11.87
CA ASP A 497 8.94 -7.67 -13.01
C ASP A 497 8.46 -6.22 -12.88
N GLY A 498 7.97 -5.82 -11.69
CA GLY A 498 7.39 -4.51 -11.42
C GLY A 498 5.96 -4.34 -11.95
N TYR A 499 5.46 -5.23 -12.81
CA TYR A 499 4.07 -5.21 -13.24
C TYR A 499 3.57 -6.63 -13.58
N GLN A 500 2.24 -6.79 -13.62
CA GLN A 500 1.60 -8.00 -14.13
C GLN A 500 0.26 -7.66 -14.78
N VAL A 501 -0.01 -8.27 -15.94
CA VAL A 501 -1.29 -8.15 -16.65
C VAL A 501 -2.13 -9.39 -16.37
N GLU A 502 -3.29 -9.19 -15.77
CA GLU A 502 -4.17 -10.23 -15.21
C GLU A 502 -5.59 -10.10 -15.83
N HIS A 503 -6.45 -11.09 -15.56
CA HIS A 503 -7.87 -11.08 -15.92
C HIS A 503 -8.15 -10.74 -17.40
N ASP A 504 -7.52 -11.49 -18.32
CA ASP A 504 -7.61 -11.29 -19.77
C ASP A 504 -7.21 -9.87 -20.24
N GLY A 505 -6.32 -9.20 -19.50
CA GLY A 505 -5.87 -7.85 -19.79
C GLY A 505 -6.82 -6.75 -19.33
N LEU A 506 -7.79 -7.07 -18.47
CA LEU A 506 -8.68 -6.10 -17.82
C LEU A 506 -8.18 -5.66 -16.45
N CYS A 507 -7.22 -6.34 -15.85
CA CYS A 507 -6.58 -5.94 -14.59
C CYS A 507 -5.08 -5.84 -14.81
N THR A 508 -4.46 -4.76 -14.37
CA THR A 508 -3.01 -4.60 -14.45
C THR A 508 -2.49 -4.12 -13.11
N THR A 509 -1.57 -4.87 -12.53
CA THR A 509 -0.84 -4.49 -11.32
C THR A 509 0.46 -3.82 -11.72
N VAL A 510 0.78 -2.65 -11.16
CA VAL A 510 2.05 -1.91 -11.33
C VAL A 510 2.63 -1.54 -9.97
N PHE A 511 3.93 -1.73 -9.80
CA PHE A 511 4.64 -1.55 -8.54
C PHE A 511 5.98 -0.86 -8.80
N SER A 512 6.25 0.24 -8.10
CA SER A 512 7.34 1.18 -8.41
C SER A 512 8.43 1.23 -7.33
N ALA A 513 8.47 0.27 -6.42
CA ALA A 513 9.53 0.09 -5.43
C ALA A 513 10.41 -1.11 -5.83
N PRO A 514 11.47 -0.92 -6.65
CA PRO A 514 12.41 -1.99 -6.99
C PRO A 514 13.17 -2.46 -5.74
N ASN A 515 13.60 -3.73 -5.73
CA ASN A 515 14.24 -4.40 -4.60
C ASN A 515 13.56 -4.07 -3.27
N TYR A 516 12.24 -4.24 -3.22
CA TYR A 516 11.39 -3.74 -2.16
C TYR A 516 11.94 -4.10 -0.77
N VAL A 517 12.04 -3.10 0.11
CA VAL A 517 12.59 -3.24 1.48
C VAL A 517 13.96 -3.92 1.55
N ASP A 518 14.81 -3.66 0.56
CA ASP A 518 16.19 -4.17 0.41
C ASP A 518 16.30 -5.70 0.31
N GLN A 519 15.19 -6.39 0.10
CA GLN A 519 15.12 -7.86 0.14
C GLN A 519 14.28 -8.46 -0.99
N GLY A 520 13.39 -7.67 -1.61
CA GLY A 520 12.43 -8.18 -2.58
C GLY A 520 13.06 -8.70 -3.87
N GLY A 521 14.21 -8.16 -4.29
CA GLY A 521 14.86 -8.52 -5.55
C GLY A 521 14.00 -8.30 -6.81
N ASN A 522 12.83 -7.67 -6.68
CA ASN A 522 11.90 -7.35 -7.76
C ASN A 522 12.36 -6.11 -8.52
N LYS A 523 11.91 -5.96 -9.76
CA LYS A 523 12.02 -4.70 -10.51
C LYS A 523 10.94 -3.73 -10.08
N GLY A 524 11.15 -2.45 -10.38
CA GLY A 524 10.11 -1.43 -10.39
C GLY A 524 9.59 -1.26 -11.81
N ALA A 525 8.34 -0.81 -11.95
CA ALA A 525 7.79 -0.42 -13.24
C ALA A 525 6.85 0.79 -13.15
N PHE A 526 6.58 1.40 -14.30
CA PHE A 526 5.51 2.37 -14.49
C PHE A 526 4.83 2.15 -15.85
N ILE A 527 3.61 2.68 -16.02
CA ILE A 527 2.81 2.52 -17.24
C ILE A 527 2.58 3.87 -17.90
N ARG A 528 3.02 4.05 -19.14
CA ARG A 528 2.70 5.23 -19.95
C ARG A 528 1.44 5.00 -20.76
N ILE A 529 0.48 5.91 -20.65
CA ILE A 529 -0.77 5.91 -21.40
C ILE A 529 -0.78 7.10 -22.36
N ASP A 530 -1.09 6.86 -23.64
CA ASP A 530 -1.24 7.92 -24.65
C ASP A 530 -2.69 8.35 -24.88
N ALA A 531 -2.87 9.37 -25.73
CA ALA A 531 -4.17 9.91 -26.11
C ALA A 531 -5.13 8.91 -26.81
N ALA A 532 -4.63 7.77 -27.31
CA ALA A 532 -5.43 6.68 -27.88
C ALA A 532 -5.71 5.56 -26.86
N GLY A 533 -5.24 5.72 -25.62
CA GLY A 533 -5.32 4.72 -24.55
C GLY A 533 -4.40 3.52 -24.80
N THR A 534 -3.32 3.68 -25.56
CA THR A 534 -2.27 2.66 -25.65
C THR A 534 -1.47 2.67 -24.37
N GLN A 535 -1.20 1.49 -23.80
CA GLN A 535 -0.35 1.33 -22.62
C GLN A 535 1.05 0.85 -23.05
N GLN A 536 2.09 1.43 -22.48
CA GLN A 536 3.48 0.98 -22.59
C GLN A 536 4.05 0.78 -21.18
N TYR A 537 4.75 -0.34 -20.97
CA TYR A 537 5.30 -0.72 -19.67
C TYR A 537 6.81 -0.48 -19.68
N PHE A 538 7.31 0.19 -18.63
CA PHE A 538 8.72 0.48 -18.47
C PHE A 538 9.19 -0.11 -17.15
N GLN A 539 10.25 -0.92 -17.20
CA GLN A 539 10.84 -1.56 -16.02
C GLN A 539 12.17 -0.90 -15.68
N TYR A 540 12.53 -0.85 -14.40
CA TYR A 540 13.78 -0.33 -13.90
C TYR A 540 14.24 -1.07 -12.64
N GLU A 541 15.54 -0.98 -12.37
CA GLU A 541 16.19 -1.65 -11.24
C GLU A 541 16.39 -0.69 -10.06
N ALA A 542 16.70 -1.23 -8.89
CA ALA A 542 16.94 -0.44 -7.69
C ALA A 542 18.26 0.34 -7.76
N MET A 543 18.26 1.50 -7.10
CA MET A 543 19.41 2.38 -6.99
C MET A 543 20.06 2.29 -5.61
N PRO A 544 21.39 2.49 -5.51
CA PRO A 544 22.05 2.62 -4.23
C PRO A 544 21.49 3.79 -3.40
N HIS A 545 21.36 3.57 -2.09
CA HIS A 545 20.95 4.58 -1.12
C HIS A 545 21.87 4.55 0.11
N PRO A 546 21.87 5.61 0.97
CA PRO A 546 22.62 5.61 2.22
C PRO A 546 22.25 4.42 3.12
N PRO A 547 23.16 3.98 4.01
CA PRO A 547 22.99 2.77 4.81
C PRO A 547 22.05 3.00 6.00
N LEU A 548 20.77 3.21 5.72
CA LEU A 548 19.69 3.25 6.69
C LEU A 548 18.74 2.10 6.38
N LYS A 549 18.56 1.19 7.34
CA LYS A 549 17.72 0.01 7.13
C LYS A 549 16.26 0.42 6.91
N PRO A 550 15.48 -0.35 6.13
CA PRO A 550 14.03 -0.22 6.11
C PRO A 550 13.47 -0.31 7.53
N MET A 551 12.34 0.35 7.76
CA MET A 551 11.61 0.35 9.04
C MET A 551 12.42 0.94 10.22
N ALA A 552 13.44 1.77 9.95
CA ALA A 552 14.31 2.33 11.00
C ALA A 552 13.58 3.20 12.03
N TYR A 553 12.42 3.76 11.67
CA TYR A 553 11.65 4.67 12.51
C TYR A 553 10.46 4.02 13.22
N VAL A 554 10.30 2.70 13.13
CA VAL A 554 9.24 1.99 13.86
C VAL A 554 9.51 2.11 15.37
N GLN A 555 8.69 2.89 16.06
CA GLN A 555 8.80 3.08 17.51
C GLN A 555 8.23 1.87 18.26
N GLY A 556 8.84 1.53 19.40
CA GLY A 556 8.49 0.38 20.24
C GLY A 556 6.97 0.23 20.47
N GLY A 557 6.48 -0.98 20.22
CA GLY A 557 5.08 -1.34 20.04
C GLY A 557 4.98 -2.72 19.37
N LEU A 558 3.85 -3.05 18.71
CA LEU A 558 3.76 -4.31 17.95
C LEU A 558 4.99 -4.51 17.04
N GLY A 559 5.48 -3.47 16.35
CA GLY A 559 6.66 -3.56 15.50
C GLY A 559 7.95 -4.02 16.18
N SER A 560 8.19 -3.72 17.46
CA SER A 560 9.37 -4.21 18.20
C SER A 560 9.17 -5.62 18.80
N MET A 561 7.94 -6.12 18.83
CA MET A 561 7.63 -7.46 19.34
C MET A 561 7.82 -8.55 18.26
N PHE A 562 8.04 -8.14 17.00
CA PHE A 562 8.02 -9.03 15.83
C PHE A 562 9.22 -8.90 14.86
N MET A 563 10.24 -8.11 15.19
CA MET A 563 11.59 -8.30 14.62
C MET A 563 12.24 -9.54 15.23
#